data_AF-A0A0R1MA61-F1
#
_entry.id   AF-A0A0R1MA61-F1
#
_cell.length_a   1.000
_cell.length_b   1.000
_cell.length_c   1.000
_cell.angle_alpha   90.00
_cell.angle_beta   90.00
_cell.angle_gamma   90.00
#
_symmetry.space_group_name_H-M   'P 1'
#
loop_
_entity.id
_entity.type
_entity.pdbx_description
1 polymer ?
#
loop_
_entity_poly.entity_id
_entity_poly.type
_entity_poly.pdbx_seq_one_letter_code
_entity_poly.pdbx_strand_id
1 'polypeptide(L)'
;MNVQIHEIFLDDLASLWEVAYRNPNAEWTKWNGPYFKDVLPTRREFLEKVGPTDFVHNQFKNIIIVDKQIVGMVSAYYEDGELKRS
;
A
#
# COMPACT_ATOMS: atom_id res chain seq x y z
N MET A 1 -7.27 -14.94 17.07
CA MET A 1 -6.54 -13.93 16.29
C MET A 1 -5.71 -14.64 15.25
N ASN A 2 -6.17 -14.63 14.00
CA ASN A 2 -5.43 -15.13 12.84
C ASN A 2 -4.91 -13.93 12.04
N VAL A 3 -3.60 -13.90 11.74
CA VAL A 3 -2.96 -12.82 11.00
C VAL A 3 -2.27 -13.40 9.78
N GLN A 4 -2.50 -12.80 8.61
CA GLN A 4 -1.95 -13.25 7.34
C GLN A 4 -1.40 -12.05 6.55
N ILE A 5 -0.32 -12.30 5.83
CA ILE A 5 0.16 -11.42 4.76
C ILE A 5 -0.30 -12.05 3.45
N HIS A 6 -0.98 -11.28 2.62
CA HIS A 6 -1.59 -11.76 1.38
C HIS A 6 -1.20 -10.85 0.21
N GLU A 7 -0.91 -11.47 -0.93
CA GLU A 7 -0.70 -10.78 -2.20
C GLU A 7 -1.95 -9.98 -2.58
N ILE A 8 -1.77 -8.84 -3.24
CA ILE A 8 -2.89 -7.98 -3.61
C ILE A 8 -3.44 -8.41 -4.97
N PHE A 9 -4.73 -8.73 -5.03
CA PHE A 9 -5.48 -8.94 -6.26
C PHE A 9 -6.42 -7.75 -6.54
N LEU A 10 -7.02 -7.70 -7.74
CA LEU A 10 -7.92 -6.62 -8.14
C LEU A 10 -9.10 -6.43 -7.19
N ASP A 11 -9.67 -7.53 -6.69
CA ASP A 11 -10.84 -7.52 -5.80
C ASP A 11 -10.53 -6.90 -4.41
N ASP A 12 -9.25 -6.86 -4.03
CA ASP A 12 -8.82 -6.28 -2.76
C ASP A 12 -8.72 -4.75 -2.81
N LEU A 13 -8.56 -4.17 -3.99
CA LEU A 13 -8.21 -2.75 -4.16
C LEU A 13 -9.25 -1.81 -3.54
N ALA A 14 -10.54 -2.16 -3.64
CA ALA A 14 -11.60 -1.37 -3.04
C ALA A 14 -11.48 -1.33 -1.51
N SER A 15 -11.33 -2.50 -0.89
CA SER A 15 -11.18 -2.63 0.56
C SER A 15 -9.89 -2.00 1.06
N LEU A 16 -8.78 -2.16 0.33
CA LEU A 16 -7.52 -1.51 0.62
C LEU A 16 -7.65 0.01 0.59
N TRP A 17 -8.30 0.58 -0.42
CA TRP A 17 -8.51 2.03 -0.48
C TRP A 17 -9.35 2.54 0.69
N GLU A 18 -10.41 1.80 1.06
CA GLU A 18 -11.26 2.16 2.20
C GLU A 18 -10.45 2.23 3.51
N VAL A 19 -9.52 1.30 3.72
CA VAL A 19 -8.68 1.25 4.92
C VAL A 19 -7.56 2.29 4.89
N ALA A 20 -6.90 2.47 3.75
CA ALA A 20 -5.70 3.31 3.65
C ALA A 20 -5.99 4.78 3.37
N TYR A 21 -6.99 5.11 2.55
CA TYR A 21 -7.10 6.44 1.92
C TYR A 21 -8.46 7.13 2.09
N ARG A 22 -9.51 6.43 2.53
CA ARG A 22 -10.85 7.01 2.70
C ARG A 22 -10.87 8.22 3.63
N ASN A 23 -10.09 8.16 4.71
CA ASN A 23 -9.95 9.28 5.63
C ASN A 23 -8.87 10.25 5.08
N PRO A 24 -9.23 11.48 4.67
CA PRO A 24 -8.25 12.46 4.21
C PRO A 24 -7.23 12.84 5.29
N ASN A 25 -7.57 12.61 6.56
CA ASN A 25 -6.69 12.81 7.72
C ASN A 25 -6.23 11.47 8.30
N ALA A 26 -5.95 10.46 7.45
CA ALA A 26 -5.51 9.15 7.92
C ALA A 26 -4.26 9.27 8.80
N GLU A 27 -4.28 8.66 9.99
CA GLU A 27 -3.22 8.85 11.00
C GLU A 27 -1.83 8.46 10.52
N TRP A 28 -1.72 7.53 9.57
CA TRP A 28 -0.44 7.09 9.01
C TRP A 28 0.28 8.22 8.24
N THR A 29 -0.44 9.24 7.73
CA THR A 29 0.19 10.35 7.01
C THR A 29 1.07 11.21 7.92
N LYS A 30 0.82 11.23 9.23
CA LYS A 30 1.67 11.91 10.22
C LYS A 30 3.07 11.33 10.33
N TRP A 31 3.28 10.12 9.81
CA TRP A 31 4.56 9.42 9.82
C TRP A 31 5.29 9.53 8.49
N ASN A 32 4.73 10.24 7.51
CA ASN A 32 5.43 10.53 6.27
C ASN A 32 6.63 11.45 6.52
N GLY A 33 7.73 11.18 5.82
CA GLY A 33 8.86 12.10 5.79
C GLY A 33 8.45 13.46 5.18
N PRO A 34 9.15 14.56 5.52
CA PRO A 34 8.77 15.93 5.16
C PRO A 34 8.76 16.24 3.65
N TYR A 35 9.15 15.27 2.81
CA TYR A 35 9.24 15.38 1.36
C TYR A 35 8.07 14.73 0.61
N PHE A 36 7.22 13.98 1.31
CA PHE A 36 6.01 13.43 0.68
C PHE A 36 4.92 14.51 0.67
N LYS A 37 4.37 14.77 -0.52
CA LYS A 37 3.14 15.56 -0.64
C LYS A 37 1.98 14.62 -0.34
N ASP A 38 1.24 14.87 0.73
CA ASP A 38 0.10 14.04 1.19
C ASP A 38 -1.14 14.17 0.29
N VAL A 39 -0.98 14.09 -1.03
CA VAL A 39 -2.12 14.00 -1.94
C VAL A 39 -2.53 12.54 -2.02
N LEU A 40 -3.52 12.17 -1.21
CA LEU A 40 -4.10 10.83 -1.24
C LEU A 40 -4.92 10.65 -2.53
N PRO A 41 -4.83 9.49 -3.20
CA PRO A 41 -5.54 9.25 -4.45
C PRO A 41 -7.04 9.18 -4.20
N THR A 42 -7.83 9.73 -5.13
CA THR A 42 -9.28 9.53 -5.10
C THR A 42 -9.61 8.05 -5.30
N ARG A 43 -10.78 7.59 -4.82
CA ARG A 43 -11.20 6.18 -5.00
C ARG A 43 -11.15 5.74 -6.46
N ARG A 44 -11.63 6.59 -7.37
CA ARG A 44 -11.62 6.31 -8.81
C ARG A 44 -10.19 6.20 -9.35
N GLU A 45 -9.34 7.18 -9.05
CA GLU A 45 -7.95 7.19 -9.48
C GLU A 45 -7.17 5.98 -8.97
N PHE A 46 -7.40 5.60 -7.70
CA PHE A 46 -6.78 4.42 -7.14
C PHE A 46 -7.26 3.14 -7.84
N LEU A 47 -8.57 2.95 -8.02
CA LEU A 47 -9.11 1.73 -8.61
C LEU A 47 -8.80 1.58 -10.11
N GLU A 48 -8.74 2.69 -10.85
CA GLU A 48 -8.57 2.64 -12.31
C GLU A 48 -7.11 2.75 -12.76
N LYS A 49 -6.23 3.33 -11.94
CA LYS A 49 -4.85 3.64 -12.34
C LYS A 49 -3.83 3.07 -11.36
N VAL A 50 -3.80 3.59 -10.14
CA VAL A 50 -2.69 3.35 -9.19
C VAL A 50 -2.70 1.90 -8.70
N GLY A 51 -3.84 1.41 -8.20
CA GLY A 51 -3.98 0.06 -7.67
C GLY A 51 -3.62 -1.03 -8.68
N PRO A 52 -4.22 -1.06 -9.88
CA PRO A 52 -3.92 -2.08 -10.88
C PRO A 52 -2.47 -2.10 -11.36
N THR A 53 -1.79 -0.95 -11.40
CA THR A 53 -0.43 -0.85 -11.93
C THR A 53 0.65 -1.02 -10.86
N ASP A 54 0.46 -0.44 -9.69
CA ASP A 54 1.50 -0.37 -8.66
C ASP A 54 1.36 -1.41 -7.55
N PHE A 55 0.17 -2.01 -7.36
CA PHE A 55 -0.15 -2.86 -6.21
C PHE A 55 -0.43 -4.31 -6.58
N VAL A 56 -1.24 -4.54 -7.62
CA VAL A 56 -1.65 -5.90 -8.02
C VAL A 56 -0.44 -6.71 -8.49
N HIS A 57 -0.30 -7.93 -7.98
CA HIS A 57 0.83 -8.84 -8.28
C HIS A 57 2.22 -8.28 -7.98
N ASN A 58 2.31 -7.27 -7.11
CA ASN A 58 3.59 -6.71 -6.70
C ASN A 58 4.14 -7.48 -5.50
N GLN A 59 5.22 -8.25 -5.70
CA GLN A 59 5.87 -9.05 -4.65
C GLN A 59 6.30 -8.22 -3.41
N PHE A 60 6.51 -6.92 -3.58
CA PHE A 60 6.94 -6.03 -2.51
C PHE A 60 5.78 -5.32 -1.81
N LYS A 61 4.52 -5.54 -2.20
CA LYS A 61 3.35 -4.91 -1.58
C LYS A 61 2.30 -5.97 -1.27
N ASN A 62 1.97 -6.10 0.00
CA ASN A 62 1.00 -7.09 0.48
C ASN A 62 0.00 -6.44 1.42
N ILE A 63 -1.20 -7.01 1.51
CA ILE A 63 -2.20 -6.63 2.50
C ILE A 63 -2.07 -7.45 3.77
N ILE A 64 -2.40 -6.82 4.90
CA ILE A 64 -2.45 -7.45 6.21
C ILE A 64 -3.91 -7.82 6.48
N ILE A 65 -4.19 -9.10 6.69
CA ILE A 65 -5.52 -9.61 7.00
C ILE A 65 -5.54 -10.08 8.46
N VAL A 66 -6.50 -9.59 9.25
CA VAL A 66 -6.79 -10.07 10.61
C VAL A 66 -8.22 -10.58 10.66
N ASP A 67 -8.40 -11.85 11.04
CA ASP A 67 -9.72 -12.48 11.16
C ASP A 67 -10.64 -12.22 9.93
N LYS A 68 -10.07 -12.34 8.71
CA LYS A 68 -10.68 -12.12 7.39
C LYS A 68 -10.98 -10.66 7.01
N GLN A 69 -10.47 -9.68 7.75
CA GLN A 69 -10.58 -8.27 7.42
C GLN A 69 -9.23 -7.69 7.04
N ILE A 70 -9.18 -6.92 5.95
CA ILE A 70 -8.01 -6.12 5.61
C ILE A 70 -7.90 -5.00 6.65
N VAL A 71 -6.74 -4.90 7.29
CA VAL A 71 -6.45 -3.87 8.32
C VAL A 71 -5.35 -2.92 7.91
N GLY A 72 -4.68 -3.16 6.79
CA GLY A 72 -3.65 -2.30 6.24
C GLY A 72 -2.82 -2.99 5.17
N MET A 73 -1.68 -2.41 4.85
CA MET A 73 -0.70 -2.98 3.92
C MET A 73 0.71 -2.91 4.51
N VAL A 74 1.58 -3.76 3.98
CA VAL A 74 3.02 -3.68 4.18
C VAL A 74 3.69 -3.59 2.82
N SER A 75 4.70 -2.73 2.72
CA SER A 75 5.53 -2.62 1.53
C SER A 75 7.00 -2.70 1.88
N ALA A 76 7.78 -3.31 1.00
CA ALA A 76 9.23 -3.29 1.05
C ALA A 76 9.80 -2.48 -0.12
N TYR A 77 10.94 -1.86 0.11
CA TYR A 77 11.74 -1.23 -0.93
C TYR A 77 13.20 -1.61 -0.67
N TYR A 78 13.89 -2.02 -1.73
CA TYR A 78 15.31 -2.33 -1.70
C TYR A 78 15.98 -1.61 -2.86
N GLU A 79 17.04 -0.88 -2.55
CA GLU A 79 17.93 -0.25 -3.54
C GLU A 79 19.32 -0.86 -3.35
N ASP A 80 19.81 -1.55 -4.38
CA ASP A 80 21.20 -1.99 -4.40
C ASP A 80 22.05 -0.81 -4.88
N GLY A 81 22.94 -0.31 -4.03
CA GLY A 81 23.91 0.68 -4.46
C GLY A 81 24.86 0.08 -5.49
N GLU A 82 25.45 0.89 -6.37
CA GLU A 82 26.53 0.39 -7.22
C GLU A 82 27.72 -0.04 -6.35
N LEU A 83 28.06 -1.34 -6.37
CA LEU A 83 29.31 -1.84 -5.81
C LEU A 83 30.48 -1.20 -6.56
N LYS A 84 31.04 -0.12 -6.00
CA LYS A 84 32.33 0.40 -6.46
C LYS A 84 33.41 -0.64 -6.14
N ARG A 85 33.84 -1.39 -7.15
CA ARG A 85 35.10 -2.14 -7.10
C ARG A 85 36.21 -1.11 -6.86
N SER A 86 36.88 -1.21 -5.70
CA SER A 86 38.10 -0.45 -5.40
C SER A 86 39.32 -1.09 -6.04
#